data_AF-A0A376W5M1-F1
#
_entry.id   AF-A0A376W5M1-F1
#
_cell.length_a   1.000
_cell.length_b   1.000
_cell.length_c   1.000
_cell.angle_alpha   90.00
_cell.angle_beta   90.00
_cell.angle_gamma   90.00
#
_symmetry.space_group_name_H-M   'P 1'
#
loop_
_entity.id
_entity.type
_entity.pdbx_description
1 polymer ?
#
loop_
_entity_poly.entity_id
_entity_poly.type
_entity_poly.pdbx_seq_one_letter_code
_entity_poly.pdbx_strand_id
1 'polypeptide(L)' 'MRLVFVDGRYVPALSDATEGSGYEVSINDDRQGLPDAIQAEVFLHLTESLAQSVTPYRREARSTAGKAIAVDAYHPGRGR' A
#
# COMPACT_ATOMS: atom_id res chain seq x y z
N MET A 1 2.63 -8.47 -9.45
CA MET A 1 3.48 -7.27 -9.44
C MET A 1 3.87 -7.04 -8.01
N ARG A 2 5.03 -6.44 -7.76
CA ARG A 2 5.51 -6.16 -6.40
C ARG A 2 5.54 -4.67 -6.13
N LEU A 3 4.95 -4.26 -5.01
CA LEU A 3 5.11 -2.92 -4.45
C LEU A 3 6.00 -3.03 -3.21
N VAL A 4 7.07 -2.23 -3.16
CA VAL A 4 8.07 -2.28 -2.10
C VAL A 4 7.98 -1.02 -1.23
N PHE A 5 7.86 -1.25 0.08
CA PHE A 5 7.85 -0.22 1.10
C PHE A 5 9.08 -0.38 2.01
N VAL A 6 9.80 0.70 2.25
CA VAL A 6 10.96 0.73 3.16
C VAL A 6 10.69 1.77 4.24
N ASP A 7 10.75 1.36 5.52
CA ASP A 7 10.45 2.23 6.67
C ASP A 7 9.10 2.97 6.56
N GLY A 8 8.08 2.27 6.06
CA GLY A 8 6.74 2.82 5.86
C GLY A 8 6.59 3.74 4.65
N ARG A 9 7.62 3.90 3.80
CA ARG A 9 7.58 4.71 2.58
C ARG A 9 7.62 3.85 1.32
N TYR A 10 6.79 4.18 0.34
CA TYR A 10 6.84 3.56 -0.98
C TYR A 10 8.14 3.89 -1.71
N VAL A 11 8.79 2.89 -2.30
CA VAL A 11 10.04 3.05 -3.07
C VAL A 11 9.81 2.62 -4.53
N PRO A 12 9.62 3.59 -5.46
CA PRO A 12 9.38 3.29 -6.88
C PRO A 12 10.52 2.49 -7.52
N ALA A 13 11.77 2.78 -7.14
CA ALA A 13 12.96 2.13 -7.72
C ALA A 13 13.08 0.63 -7.41
N LEU A 14 12.40 0.13 -6.36
CA LEU A 14 12.40 -1.28 -5.97
C LEU A 14 11.09 -2.00 -6.33
N SER A 15 10.10 -1.23 -6.78
CA SER A 15 8.77 -1.71 -7.14
C SER A 15 8.68 -2.04 -8.62
N ASP A 16 7.78 -2.95 -8.98
CA ASP A 16 7.45 -3.22 -10.37
C ASP A 16 6.66 -2.04 -10.97
N ALA A 17 6.78 -1.85 -12.29
CA ALA A 17 5.91 -0.93 -13.01
C ALA A 17 4.44 -1.38 -12.91
N THR A 18 3.56 -0.43 -12.63
CA THR A 18 2.10 -0.63 -12.51
C THR A 18 1.39 -0.53 -13.86
N GLU A 19 2.01 0.12 -14.86
CA GLU A 19 1.51 0.22 -16.23
C GLU A 19 1.29 -1.16 -16.86
N GLY A 20 0.09 -1.39 -17.39
CA GLY A 20 -0.28 -2.67 -18.02
C GLY A 20 -0.39 -3.86 -17.05
N SER A 21 -0.26 -3.63 -15.74
CA SER A 21 -0.40 -4.67 -14.73
C SER A 21 -1.87 -5.05 -14.46
N GLY A 22 -2.81 -4.20 -14.87
CA GLY A 22 -4.23 -4.33 -14.55
C GLY A 22 -4.63 -3.76 -13.20
N TYR A 23 -3.73 -3.04 -12.55
CA TYR A 23 -3.95 -2.37 -11.27
C TYR A 23 -3.57 -0.91 -11.36
N GLU A 24 -4.47 -0.07 -10.89
CA GLU A 24 -4.23 1.33 -10.65
C GLU A 24 -3.73 1.50 -9.21
N VAL A 25 -2.56 2.11 -9.06
CA VAL A 25 -1.92 2.37 -7.75
C VAL A 25 -1.65 3.85 -7.65
N SER A 26 -2.19 4.49 -6.62
CA SER A 26 -1.87 5.87 -6.26
C SER A 26 -1.15 5.86 -4.91
N ILE A 27 -0.10 6.67 -4.76
CA ILE A 27 0.59 6.86 -3.48
C ILE A 27 0.38 8.32 -3.06
N ASN A 28 -0.46 8.53 -2.07
CA ASN A 28 -0.80 9.86 -1.52
C ASN A 28 -1.12 9.74 -0.01
N ASP A 29 -1.42 10.86 0.64
CA ASP A 29 -1.95 10.86 2.01
C ASP A 29 -3.44 11.20 2.03
N ASP A 30 -4.11 11.00 0.89
CA ASP A 30 -5.56 11.23 0.77
C ASP A 30 -6.30 10.05 1.39
N ARG A 31 -6.78 10.29 2.61
CA ARG A 31 -7.59 9.32 3.38
C ARG A 31 -9.08 9.49 3.11
N GLN A 32 -9.46 10.49 2.31
CA GLN A 32 -10.84 10.74 1.90
C GLN A 32 -11.34 9.58 1.04
N GLY A 33 -12.33 8.85 1.54
CA GLY A 33 -12.93 7.69 0.87
C GLY A 33 -12.45 6.32 1.37
N LEU A 34 -11.61 6.27 2.41
CA LEU A 34 -11.40 5.03 3.15
C LEU A 34 -12.66 4.71 3.97
N PRO A 35 -13.06 3.43 4.03
CA PRO A 35 -14.20 3.02 4.86
C PRO A 35 -13.85 3.18 6.35
N ASP A 36 -14.88 3.37 7.17
CA ASP A 36 -14.70 3.38 8.62
C ASP A 36 -14.18 2.03 9.13
N ALA A 37 -13.42 2.08 10.23
CA ALA A 37 -12.93 0.89 10.90
C ALA A 37 -14.10 -0.02 11.30
N ILE A 38 -14.11 -1.25 10.77
CA ILE A 38 -15.10 -2.27 11.15
C ILE A 38 -14.98 -2.61 12.64
N GLN A 39 -13.75 -2.61 13.16
CA GLN A 39 -13.44 -2.82 14.57
C GLN A 39 -12.38 -1.81 15.02
N ALA A 40 -12.82 -0.83 15.80
CA ALA A 40 -11.97 0.22 16.34
C ALA A 40 -11.12 -0.32 17.51
N GLU A 41 -9.82 -0.40 17.30
CA GLU A 41 -8.86 -0.83 18.31
C GLU A 41 -7.70 0.16 18.42
N VAL A 42 -7.05 0.20 19.59
CA VAL A 42 -5.94 1.11 19.87
C VAL A 42 -4.81 0.95 18.84
N PHE A 43 -4.47 -0.27 18.46
CA PHE A 43 -3.42 -0.52 17.46
C PHE A 43 -3.81 -0.11 16.05
N LEU A 44 -5.09 -0.23 15.68
CA LEU A 44 -5.57 0.24 14.39
C LEU A 44 -5.45 1.76 14.32
N HIS A 45 -5.97 2.48 15.31
CA HIS A 45 -5.88 3.94 15.38
C HIS A 45 -4.44 4.45 15.45
N LEU A 46 -3.56 3.72 16.15
CA LEU A 46 -2.13 4.05 16.19
C LEU A 46 -1.49 3.88 14.81
N THR A 47 -1.79 2.79 14.12
CA THR A 47 -1.27 2.53 12.76
C THR A 47 -1.81 3.56 11.77
N GLU A 48 -3.11 3.87 11.84
CA GLU A 48 -3.73 4.93 11.04
C GLU A 48 -3.08 6.29 11.31
N SER A 49 -2.85 6.65 12.57
CA SER A 49 -2.26 7.94 12.94
C SER A 49 -0.79 8.08 12.55
N LEU A 50 -0.01 6.98 12.64
CA LEU A 50 1.43 6.98 12.37
C LEU A 50 1.79 6.69 10.91
N ALA A 51 0.86 6.20 10.10
CA ALA A 51 1.09 5.97 8.67
C ALA A 51 1.49 7.28 7.98
N GLN A 52 2.61 7.27 7.25
CA GLN A 52 3.13 8.43 6.52
C GLN A 52 2.45 8.65 5.17
N SER A 53 1.85 7.59 4.62
CA SER A 53 1.14 7.62 3.33
C SER A 53 0.18 6.44 3.25
N VAL A 54 -0.88 6.60 2.46
CA VAL A 54 -1.79 5.53 2.09
C VAL A 54 -1.52 5.17 0.62
N THR A 55 -1.58 3.88 0.31
CA THR A 55 -1.43 3.41 -1.07
C THR A 55 -2.70 2.71 -1.51
N PRO A 56 -3.74 3.46 -1.91
CA PRO A 56 -4.90 2.85 -2.52
C PRO A 56 -4.48 2.13 -3.81
N TYR A 57 -4.86 0.86 -3.90
CA TYR A 57 -4.76 0.07 -5.12
C TYR A 57 -6.13 -0.46 -5.50
N ARG A 58 -6.45 -0.42 -6.79
CA ARG A 58 -7.69 -0.96 -7.33
C ARG A 58 -7.39 -1.77 -8.57
N ARG A 59 -8.11 -2.88 -8.73
CA ARG A 59 -8.07 -3.65 -9.97
C ARG A 59 -8.86 -2.90 -11.04
N GLU A 60 -8.26 -2.74 -12.22
CA GLU A 60 -8.96 -2.20 -13.38
C GLU A 60 -10.14 -3.12 -13.75
N ALA A 61 -11.32 -2.55 -13.94
CA ALA A 61 -12.56 -3.31 -14.15
C ALA A 61 -12.51 -4.26 -15.36
N ARG A 62 -11.68 -3.95 -16.37
CA ARG A 62 -11.52 -4.75 -17.60
C ARG A 62 -10.28 -5.64 -17.60
N SER A 63 -9.45 -5.62 -16.57
CA SER A 63 -8.23 -6.43 -16.56
C SER A 63 -8.54 -7.89 -16.28
N THR A 64 -8.22 -8.76 -17.25
CA THR A 64 -8.21 -10.22 -17.10
C THR A 64 -6.86 -10.75 -16.59
N ALA A 65 -5.90 -9.86 -16.32
CA ALA A 65 -4.57 -10.24 -15.85
C ALA A 65 -4.68 -10.93 -14.48
N GLY A 66 -4.30 -12.21 -14.42
CA GLY A 66 -4.26 -13.02 -13.20
C GLY A 66 -3.03 -12.76 -12.32
N LYS A 67 -2.34 -11.62 -12.48
CA LYS A 67 -1.12 -11.34 -11.73
C LYS A 67 -1.50 -10.94 -10.31
N ALA A 68 -1.08 -11.71 -9.31
CA ALA A 68 -1.22 -11.32 -7.91
C ALA A 68 -0.41 -10.04 -7.60
N ILE A 69 -0.88 -9.24 -6.64
CA ILE A 69 -0.09 -8.15 -6.08
C ILE A 69 0.63 -8.68 -4.84
N ALA A 70 1.95 -8.49 -4.79
CA ALA A 70 2.76 -8.67 -3.60
C ALA A 70 3.07 -7.29 -3.01
N VAL A 71 2.87 -7.13 -1.70
CA VAL A 71 3.18 -5.92 -0.93
C VAL A 71 4.28 -6.28 0.05
N ASP A 72 5.50 -5.88 -0.25
CA ASP A 72 6.68 -6.23 0.54
C ASP A 72 7.10 -5.02 1.39
N ALA A 73 7.02 -5.18 2.70
CA ALA A 73 7.36 -4.13 3.66
C ALA A 73 8.65 -4.47 4.41
N TYR A 74 9.70 -3.68 4.15
CA TYR A 74 11.00 -3.82 4.79
C TYR A 74 11.15 -2.76 5.88
N HIS A 75 11.27 -3.23 7.11
CA HIS A 75 11.63 -2.41 8.25
C HIS A 75 12.95 -2.98 8.76
N PRO A 76 14.12 -2.39 8.44
CA PRO A 76 15.35 -2.75 9.12
C PRO A 76 15.08 -2.58 10.60
N GLY A 77 15.02 -3.69 11.33
CA GLY A 77 14.82 -3.65 12.77
C GLY A 77 15.81 -2.65 13.33
N ARG A 78 15.34 -1.73 14.19
CA ARG A 78 16.25 -0.92 15.01
C ARG A 78 17.14 -1.90 15.75
N GLY A 79 18.31 -2.17 15.16
CA GLY A 79 19.34 -3.00 15.76
C GLY A 79 19.62 -2.37 17.11
N ARG A 80 19.45 -3.19 18.14
CA ARG A 80 19.88 -2.83 19.49
C ARG A 80 21.40 -2.70 19.51
#